data_AF-A0A392NUP5-F1
#
_entry.id   AF-A0A392NUP5-F1
#
_cell.length_a   1.000
_cell.length_b   1.000
_cell.length_c   1.000
_cell.angle_alpha   90.00
_cell.angle_beta   90.00
_cell.angle_gamma   90.00
#
_symmetry.space_group_name_H-M   'P 1'
#
loop_
_entity.id
_entity.type
_entity.pdbx_description
1 polymer ?
#
loop_
_entity_poly.entity_id
_entity_poly.type
_entity_poly.pdbx_seq_one_letter_code
_entity_poly.pdbx_strand_id
1 'polypeptide(L)'
;VLEARAGFYEKPIATLDFASLYPSIMMAYNLCYCTLVTPENARNLNIPPESVNKTPSGETFVKSNLQKGILPEILEELLAARGKGSP
;
A
#
# COMPACT_ATOMS: atom_id res chain seq x y z
N VAL A 1 -16.50 -6.48 3.72
CA VAL A 1 -16.61 -7.95 3.55
C VAL A 1 -17.80 -8.21 2.65
N LEU A 2 -17.69 -9.13 1.70
CA LEU A 2 -18.80 -9.42 0.77
C LEU A 2 -19.91 -10.20 1.48
N GLU A 3 -21.15 -9.98 1.06
CA GLU A 3 -22.29 -10.77 1.51
C GLU A 3 -22.17 -12.22 1.06
N ALA A 4 -22.37 -13.15 2.00
CA ALA A 4 -22.25 -14.57 1.73
C ALA A 4 -23.53 -15.11 1.11
N ARG A 5 -23.39 -15.91 0.05
CA ARG A 5 -24.48 -16.75 -0.45
C ARG A 5 -24.44 -18.08 0.30
N ALA A 6 -25.33 -18.24 1.28
CA ALA A 6 -25.42 -19.48 2.05
C ALA A 6 -26.02 -20.61 1.19
N GLY A 7 -25.48 -21.82 1.32
CA GLY A 7 -25.95 -22.99 0.61
C GLY A 7 -24.93 -24.12 0.60
N PHE A 8 -25.36 -25.29 0.14
CA PHE A 8 -24.47 -26.40 -0.17
C PHE A 8 -24.02 -26.32 -1.64
N TYR A 9 -22.72 -26.44 -1.88
CA TYR A 9 -22.12 -26.31 -3.21
C TYR A 9 -21.52 -27.64 -3.64
N GLU A 10 -22.11 -28.29 -4.66
CA GLU A 10 -21.63 -29.55 -5.22
C GLU A 10 -20.40 -29.39 -6.13
N LYS A 11 -20.18 -28.18 -6.65
CA LYS A 11 -19.06 -27.85 -7.54
C LYS A 11 -17.93 -27.18 -6.76
N PRO A 12 -16.65 -27.44 -7.09
CA PRO A 12 -15.51 -26.76 -6.47
C PRO A 12 -15.62 -25.24 -6.61
N ILE A 13 -15.24 -24.52 -5.55
CA ILE A 13 -15.19 -23.06 -5.52
C ILE A 13 -13.72 -22.63 -5.46
N ALA A 14 -13.27 -21.86 -6.45
CA ALA A 14 -11.93 -21.30 -6.44
C ALA A 14 -11.85 -20.15 -5.44
N THR A 15 -10.82 -20.16 -4.59
CA THR A 15 -10.49 -19.04 -3.69
C THR A 15 -9.29 -18.29 -4.27
N LEU A 16 -9.43 -16.96 -4.36
CA LEU A 16 -8.39 -16.06 -4.83
C LEU A 16 -8.16 -15.00 -3.77
N ASP A 17 -6.91 -14.80 -3.38
CA ASP A 17 -6.51 -13.82 -2.38
C ASP A 17 -5.29 -13.01 -2.85
N PHE A 18 -5.08 -11.87 -2.19
CA PHE A 18 -3.88 -11.06 -2.39
C PHE A 18 -2.86 -11.41 -1.34
N ALA A 19 -1.71 -11.93 -1.76
CA ALA A 19 -0.58 -12.15 -0.87
C ALA A 19 -0.11 -10.82 -0.27
N SER A 20 -0.12 -10.72 1.07
CA SER A 20 0.36 -9.54 1.81
C SER A 20 -0.33 -8.23 1.41
N LEU A 21 -1.67 -8.23 1.27
CA LEU A 21 -2.45 -7.10 0.78
C LEU A 21 -2.03 -5.73 1.33
N TYR A 22 -2.04 -5.52 2.65
CA TYR A 22 -1.75 -4.20 3.22
C TYR A 22 -0.28 -3.77 3.09
N PRO A 23 0.73 -4.62 3.38
CA PRO A 23 2.11 -4.30 3.06
C PRO A 23 2.32 -3.92 1.59
N SER A 24 1.72 -4.66 0.66
CA SER A 24 1.81 -4.39 -0.78
C SER A 24 1.24 -3.02 -1.15
N ILE A 25 0.11 -2.61 -0.56
CA ILE A 25 -0.47 -1.27 -0.74
C ILE A 25 0.47 -0.20 -0.18
N MET A 26 1.00 -0.39 1.03
CA MET A 26 1.89 0.59 1.67
C MET A 26 3.16 0.85 0.87
N MET A 27 3.78 -0.21 0.35
CA MET A 27 4.98 -0.11 -0.49
C MET A 27 4.68 0.52 -1.85
N ALA A 28 3.61 0.08 -2.54
CA ALA A 28 3.29 0.54 -3.90
C ALA A 28 2.97 2.04 -3.97
N TYR A 29 2.34 2.59 -2.92
CA TYR A 29 1.95 4.00 -2.88
C TYR A 29 2.86 4.86 -1.99
N ASN A 30 3.96 4.29 -1.48
CA ASN A 30 4.92 4.97 -0.61
C ASN A 30 4.27 5.57 0.65
N LEU A 31 3.38 4.82 1.30
CA LEU A 31 2.66 5.27 2.49
C LEU A 31 3.58 5.21 3.73
N CYS A 32 4.06 6.36 4.18
CA CYS A 32 4.89 6.54 5.37
C CYS A 32 4.50 7.83 6.09
N TYR A 33 4.68 7.89 7.41
CA TYR A 33 4.61 9.15 8.16
C TYR A 33 5.55 10.21 7.58
N CYS A 34 6.72 9.77 7.13
CA CYS A 34 7.78 10.59 6.56
C CYS A 34 7.48 11.10 5.14
N THR A 35 6.47 10.54 4.46
CA THR A 35 6.12 10.91 3.08
C THR A 35 4.75 11.60 2.99
N LEU A 36 4.02 11.69 4.11
CA LEU A 36 2.74 12.40 4.22
C LEU A 36 2.97 13.91 4.07
N VAL A 37 2.19 14.55 3.19
CA VAL A 37 2.27 15.99 2.97
C VAL A 37 0.91 16.65 3.15
N THR A 38 0.91 17.79 3.84
CA THR A 38 -0.28 18.63 3.96
C THR A 38 -0.48 19.43 2.66
N PRO A 39 -1.71 19.86 2.34
CA PRO A 39 -1.96 20.70 1.17
C PRO A 39 -1.17 22.03 1.20
N GLU A 40 -0.87 22.55 2.39
CA GLU A 40 -0.06 23.75 2.58
C GLU A 40 1.41 23.49 2.23
N ASN A 41 1.99 22.41 2.76
CA ASN A 41 3.39 22.06 2.46
C ASN A 41 3.60 21.74 0.98
N ALA A 42 2.63 21.08 0.34
CA ALA A 42 2.68 20.80 -1.09
C ALA A 42 2.74 22.10 -1.93
N ARG A 43 1.99 23.14 -1.54
CA ARG A 43 2.04 24.46 -2.18
C ARG A 43 3.34 25.20 -1.88
N ASN A 44 3.74 25.27 -0.61
CA ASN A 44 4.92 26.02 -0.18
C ASN A 44 6.22 25.48 -0.79
N LEU A 45 6.30 24.16 -0.97
CA LEU A 45 7.43 23.48 -1.58
C LEU A 45 7.31 23.34 -3.11
N ASN A 46 6.24 23.87 -3.72
CA ASN A 46 5.94 23.73 -5.15
C ASN A 46 6.04 22.27 -5.63
N ILE A 47 5.50 21.33 -4.86
CA ILE A 47 5.55 19.90 -5.20
C ILE A 47 4.68 19.67 -6.44
N PRO A 48 5.24 19.13 -7.53
CA PRO A 48 4.47 18.88 -8.73
C PRO A 48 3.36 17.85 -8.48
N PRO A 49 2.14 18.02 -9.04
CA PRO A 49 1.03 17.08 -8.84
C PRO A 49 1.34 15.64 -9.28
N GLU A 50 2.23 15.46 -10.25
CA GLU A 50 2.69 14.16 -10.72
C GLU A 50 3.65 13.45 -9.76
N SER A 51 4.20 14.19 -8.78
CA SER A 51 5.14 13.68 -7.77
C SER A 51 4.45 13.20 -6.49
N VAL A 52 3.12 13.18 -6.47
CA VAL A 52 2.34 12.74 -5.31
C VAL A 52 1.34 11.64 -5.67
N ASN A 53 0.99 10.84 -4.67
CA ASN A 53 -0.13 9.92 -4.67
C ASN A 53 -1.21 10.47 -3.75
N LYS A 54 -2.48 10.38 -4.15
CA LYS A 54 -3.63 10.75 -3.33
C LYS A 54 -4.41 9.52 -2.94
N THR A 55 -4.71 9.35 -1.66
CA THR A 55 -5.51 8.24 -1.15
C THR A 55 -7.00 8.46 -1.45
N PRO A 56 -7.82 7.40 -1.44
CA PRO A 56 -9.28 7.54 -1.50
C PRO A 56 -9.87 8.37 -0.34
N SER A 57 -9.19 8.38 0.81
CA SER A 57 -9.57 9.16 1.99
C SER A 57 -9.15 10.64 1.92
N GLY A 58 -8.28 10.99 0.97
CA GLY A 58 -7.94 12.37 0.61
C GLY A 58 -6.55 12.82 1.03
N GLU A 59 -5.81 12.02 1.79
CA GLU A 59 -4.42 12.29 2.17
C GLU A 59 -3.49 12.23 0.95
N THR A 60 -2.39 12.96 1.03
CA THR A 60 -1.41 13.08 -0.05
C THR A 60 -0.04 12.61 0.44
N PHE A 61 0.61 11.76 -0.34
CA PHE A 61 1.94 11.22 -0.05
C PHE A 61 2.88 11.49 -1.23
N VAL A 62 4.13 11.88 -0.97
CA VAL A 62 5.12 12.02 -2.04
C VAL A 62 5.50 10.65 -2.61
N LYS A 63 5.79 10.61 -3.91
CA LYS A 63 6.30 9.41 -4.58
C LYS A 63 7.74 9.12 -4.16
N SER A 64 8.15 7.85 -4.29
CA SER A 64 9.46 7.37 -3.85
C SER A 64 10.65 8.00 -4.58
N ASN A 65 10.43 8.61 -5.75
CA ASN A 65 11.44 9.38 -6.49
C ASN A 65 11.82 10.70 -5.78
N LEU A 66 10.93 11.27 -4.97
CA LEU A 66 11.24 12.45 -4.15
C LEU A 66 11.83 12.01 -2.80
N GLN A 67 11.19 11.04 -2.16
CA GLN A 67 11.62 10.51 -0.88
C GLN A 67 11.10 9.08 -0.69
N LYS A 68 12.01 8.12 -0.48
CA LYS A 68 11.63 6.76 -0.11
C LYS A 68 11.19 6.74 1.36
N GLY A 69 10.06 6.08 1.63
CA GLY A 69 9.53 5.96 2.97
C GLY A 69 10.19 4.85 3.78
N ILE A 70 10.44 5.11 5.07
CA ILE A 70 11.04 4.15 6.01
C ILE A 70 10.13 2.92 6.20
N LEU A 71 8.81 3.12 6.26
CA LEU A 71 7.87 2.03 6.46
C LEU A 71 7.86 1.04 5.28
N PRO A 72 7.79 1.49 4.01
CA PRO A 72 8.05 0.62 2.86
C PRO A 72 9.35 -0.18 2.95
N GLU A 73 10.46 0.43 3.39
CA GLU A 73 11.75 -0.26 3.53
C GLU A 73 11.70 -1.38 4.58
N ILE A 74 11.14 -1.09 5.76
CA ILE A 74 10.94 -2.10 6.81
C ILE A 74 10.08 -3.27 6.30
N LEU A 75 9.02 -2.97 5.54
CA LEU A 75 8.12 -3.99 5.00
C LEU A 75 8.81 -4.84 3.92
N GLU A 76 9.63 -4.24 3.04
CA GLU A 76 10.45 -4.96 2.06
C GLU A 76 11.36 -5.99 2.77
N GLU A 77 12.04 -5.58 3.84
CA GLU A 77 12.91 -6.46 4.62
C GLU A 77 12.15 -7.60 5.30
N LEU A 78 11.01 -7.29 5.95
CA LEU A 78 10.17 -8.30 6.60
C LEU A 78 9.60 -9.32 5.61
N LEU A 79 9.19 -8.86 4.42
CA LEU A 79 8.69 -9.74 3.36
C LEU A 79 9.81 -10.62 2.79
N ALA A 80 11.00 -10.05 2.58
CA ALA A 80 12.17 -10.80 2.12
C ALA A 80 12.59 -11.87 3.15
N ALA A 81 12.52 -11.57 4.45
CA ALA A 81 12.78 -12.54 5.51
C ALA A 81 11.72 -13.65 5.54
N ARG A 82 10.43 -13.31 5.41
CA ARG A 82 9.35 -14.30 5.38
C ARG A 82 9.44 -15.23 4.18
N GLY A 83 9.75 -14.72 2.99
CA GLY A 83 9.90 -15.52 1.78
C GLY A 83 10.98 -16.59 1.90
N LYS A 84 12.04 -16.35 2.69
CA LYS A 84 13.11 -17.32 2.96
C LYS A 84 12.72 -18.41 3.96
N GLY A 85 11.68 -18.20 4.75
CA GLY A 85 11.18 -19.16 5.75
C GLY A 85 9.97 -19.98 5.29
N SER A 86 9.43 -19.70 4.10
CA SER A 86 8.36 -20.50 3.50
C SER A 86 9.02 -21.65 2.72
N PRO A 87 8.75 -22.93 3.07
CA PRO A 87 9.29 -24.08 2.36
C PRO A 87 8.83 -24.15 0.90
#